data_AF-X1EE01-F1
#
_entry.id   AF-X1EE01-F1
#
_cell.length_a   1.000
_cell.length_b   1.000
_cell.length_c   1.000
_cell.angle_alpha   90.00
_cell.angle_beta   90.00
_cell.angle_gamma   90.00
#
_symmetry.space_group_name_H-M   'P 1'
#
loop_
_entity.id
_entity.type
_entity.pdbx_description
1 polymer ?
#
loop_
_entity_poly.entity_id
_entity_poly.type
_entity_poly.pdbx_seq_one_letter_code
_entity_poly.pdbx_strand_id
1 'polypeptide(L)' 'MNLISIPIVHLHISIGTKDYGIFGGHLFQPSIVSITGEVYIFEIDTKLNRAEDPQFGLSLLNI' A
#
# COMPACT_ATOMS: atom_id res chain seq x y z
N MET A 1 -5.26 14.82 23.71
CA MET A 1 -6.05 13.97 22.80
C MET A 1 -5.07 13.15 21.98
N ASN A 2 -5.00 11.83 22.21
CA ASN A 2 -4.20 10.96 21.35
C ASN A 2 -4.97 10.79 20.03
N LEU A 3 -4.54 11.49 18.99
CA LEU A 3 -4.99 11.23 17.63
C LEU A 3 -4.48 9.82 17.28
N ILE A 4 -5.38 8.86 17.17
CA ILE A 4 -5.07 7.54 16.63
C ILE A 4 -4.63 7.78 15.18
N SER A 5 -3.33 7.68 14.90
CA SER A 5 -2.83 7.73 13.54
C SER A 5 -3.21 6.42 12.84
N ILE A 6 -4.15 6.50 11.90
CA ILE A 6 -4.51 5.35 11.06
C ILE A 6 -3.30 5.02 10.19
N PRO A 7 -2.83 3.76 10.15
CA PRO A 7 -1.71 3.37 9.31
C PRO A 7 -2.05 3.58 7.84
N ILE A 8 -1.14 4.22 7.09
CA ILE A 8 -1.26 4.37 5.63
C ILE A 8 -0.44 3.27 4.98
N VAL A 9 -1.12 2.44 4.18
CA VAL A 9 -0.53 1.32 3.46
C VAL A 9 -0.52 1.66 1.97
N HIS A 10 0.67 1.73 1.36
CA HIS A 10 0.84 2.00 -0.07
C HIS A 10 1.39 0.75 -0.73
N LEU A 11 0.53 0.01 -1.43
CA LEU A 11 0.86 -1.25 -2.08
C LEU A 11 0.62 -1.17 -3.58
N HIS A 12 1.52 -1.76 -4.34
CA HIS A 12 1.32 -2.05 -5.75
C HIS A 12 1.27 -3.58 -5.93
N ILE A 13 0.58 -4.05 -6.96
CA ILE A 13 0.38 -5.47 -7.21
C ILE A 13 0.63 -5.82 -8.69
N SER A 14 0.93 -7.09 -8.93
CA SER A 14 0.87 -7.73 -10.24
C SER A 14 0.08 -9.04 -10.11
N ILE A 15 -0.96 -9.22 -10.93
CA ILE A 15 -1.89 -10.35 -10.88
C ILE A 15 -1.90 -11.05 -12.23
N GLY A 16 -1.70 -12.37 -12.21
CA GLY A 16 -1.85 -13.22 -13.39
C GLY A 16 -3.29 -13.66 -13.60
N THR A 17 -3.74 -13.67 -14.85
CA THR A 17 -5.02 -14.21 -15.26
C THR A 17 -4.88 -15.67 -15.74
N LYS A 18 -6.01 -16.36 -15.90
CA LYS A 18 -6.07 -17.73 -16.44
C LYS A 18 -5.41 -17.89 -17.81
N ASP A 19 -5.33 -16.81 -18.59
CA ASP A 19 -4.79 -16.79 -19.96
C ASP A 19 -3.36 -16.24 -20.00
N TYR A 20 -2.66 -16.24 -18.85
CA TYR A 20 -1.28 -15.73 -18.68
C TYR A 20 -1.11 -14.23 -18.91
N GLY A 21 -2.19 -13.48 -19.04
CA GLY A 21 -2.17 -12.02 -19.03
C GLY A 21 -1.83 -11.48 -17.64
N ILE A 22 -1.23 -10.29 -17.59
CA ILE A 22 -0.85 -9.63 -16.34
C ILE A 22 -1.59 -8.29 -16.21
N PHE A 23 -2.20 -8.07 -15.05
CA PHE A 23 -2.64 -6.75 -14.61
C PHE A 23 -1.73 -6.26 -13.49
N GLY A 24 -1.41 -4.96 -13.47
CA GLY A 24 -0.63 -4.38 -12.39
C GLY A 24 -0.91 -2.90 -12.18
N GLY A 25 -0.54 -2.40 -11.01
CA GLY A 25 -0.74 -1.01 -10.64
C GLY A 25 -0.92 -0.81 -9.14
N HIS A 26 -1.54 0.29 -8.76
CA HIS A 26 -1.88 0.61 -7.37
C HIS A 26 -2.99 -0.32 -6.86
N LEU A 27 -2.79 -0.91 -5.68
CA LEU A 27 -3.76 -1.82 -5.07
C LEU A 27 -4.82 -1.02 -4.31
N PHE A 28 -6.07 -1.12 -4.73
CA PHE A 28 -7.21 -0.47 -4.07
C PHE A 28 -8.02 -1.47 -3.24
N GLN A 29 -8.82 -0.95 -2.31
CA GLN A 29 -9.74 -1.74 -1.51
C GLN A 29 -11.14 -1.80 -2.17
N PRO A 30 -11.89 -2.91 -2.00
CA PRO A 30 -11.46 -4.16 -1.37
C PRO A 30 -10.59 -5.02 -2.29
N SER A 31 -9.63 -5.75 -1.71
CA SER A 31 -8.85 -6.79 -2.39
C SER A 31 -8.97 -8.09 -1.60
N ILE A 32 -9.48 -9.14 -2.24
CA ILE A 32 -9.91 -10.38 -1.57
C ILE A 32 -8.99 -11.53 -1.97
N VAL A 33 -8.38 -12.16 -0.97
CA VAL A 33 -7.63 -13.41 -1.14
C VAL A 33 -8.63 -14.56 -1.20
N SER A 34 -8.59 -15.35 -2.27
CA SER A 34 -9.55 -16.46 -2.46
C SER A 34 -9.21 -17.71 -1.65
N ILE A 35 -7.93 -18.06 -1.49
CA ILE A 35 -7.48 -19.30 -0.84
C ILE A 35 -6.39 -19.00 0.19
N THR A 36 -5.26 -18.47 -0.25
CA THR A 36 -4.12 -18.16 0.62
C THR A 36 -3.39 -16.91 0.13
N GLY A 37 -2.90 -16.11 1.05
CA GLY A 37 -2.06 -14.95 0.81
C GLY A 37 -0.91 -14.99 1.79
N GLU A 38 0.30 -15.14 1.28
CA GLU A 38 1.52 -15.18 2.08
C GLU A 38 2.18 -13.80 2.01
N VAL A 39 2.38 -13.17 3.18
CA VAL A 39 2.89 -11.80 3.28
C VAL A 39 4.08 -11.80 4.24
N TYR A 40 5.19 -11.24 3.78
CA TYR A 40 6.38 -10.98 4.59
C TYR A 40 6.46 -9.48 4.89
N ILE A 41 6.58 -9.13 6.16
CA ILE A 41 6.70 -7.74 6.62
C ILE A 41 8.09 -7.56 7.21
N PHE A 42 8.80 -6.53 6.76
CA PHE A 42 10.08 -6.11 7.32
C PHE A 42 9.85 -4.87 8.17
N GLU A 43 10.14 -4.99 9.47
CA GLU A 43 9.98 -3.89 10.42
C GLU A 43 11.22 -2.99 10.42
N ILE A 44 11.01 -1.72 10.75
CA ILE A 44 12.07 -0.72 10.93
C ILE A 44 11.83 0.03 12.24
N ASP A 45 12.89 0.43 12.92
CA ASP A 45 12.81 1.15 14.20
C ASP A 45 12.51 2.66 14.02
N THR A 46 12.20 3.08 12.80
CA THR A 46 11.92 4.48 12.45
C THR A 46 10.45 4.68 12.11
N LYS A 47 9.82 5.67 12.74
CA LYS A 47 8.46 6.08 12.38
C LYS A 47 8.48 6.88 11.08
N LEU A 48 7.88 6.32 10.03
CA LEU A 48 7.66 7.03 8.76
C LEU A 48 6.39 7.87 8.83
N ASN A 49 6.46 9.09 8.30
CA ASN A 49 5.30 9.98 8.17
C ASN A 49 5.04 10.27 6.68
N ARG A 50 3.83 10.71 6.37
CA ARG A 50 3.51 11.27 5.06
C ARG A 50 3.11 12.73 5.19
N ALA A 51 3.39 13.52 4.16
CA ALA A 51 3.00 14.91 4.05
C ALA A 51 2.30 15.15 2.71
N GLU A 52 1.30 16.03 2.70
CA GLU A 52 0.68 16.48 1.45
C GLU A 52 1.70 17.29 0.64
N ASP A 53 1.90 16.88 -0.61
CA ASP A 53 2.69 17.62 -1.58
C ASP A 53 1.73 18.43 -2.48
N PRO A 54 1.73 19.78 -2.40
CA PRO A 54 0.79 20.62 -3.14
C PRO A 54 1.06 20.66 -4.65
N GLN A 55 2.25 20.26 -5.10
CA GLN A 55 2.55 20.19 -6.54
C GLN A 55 1.81 19.02 -7.19
N PHE A 56 1.69 17.90 -6.47
CA PHE A 56 1.07 16.68 -6.99
C PHE A 56 -0.34 16.44 -6.43
N GLY A 57 -0.71 17.11 -5.35
CA GLY A 57 -1.96 16.84 -4.62
C GLY A 57 -1.98 15.45 -4.00
N LEU A 58 -0.81 14.97 -3.55
CA LEU A 58 -0.62 13.60 -3.04
C LEU A 58 0.01 13.60 -1.65
N SER A 59 -0.40 12.65 -0.82
CA SER A 59 0.28 12.33 0.44
C SER A 59 1.54 11.51 0.16
N LEU A 60 2.72 12.14 0.17
CA LEU A 60 4.01 11.50 -0.15
C LEU A 60 4.77 11.10 1.11
N LEU A 61 5.66 10.11 0.98
CA LEU A 61 6.58 9.73 2.06
C LEU A 61 7.46 10.92 2.44
N ASN A 62 7.48 11.27 3.72
CA ASN A 62 8.31 12.33 4.29
C ASN A 62 9.36 11.69 5.21
N ILE A 63 10.60 11.67 4.74
CA ILE A 63 11.78 11.11 5.41
C ILE A 63 12.78 12.21 5.73
#